data_AF-A0A2S0RJJ0-F1
#
_entry.id   AF-A0A2S0RJJ0-F1
#
_cell.length_a   1.000
_cell.length_b   1.000
_cell.length_c   1.000
_cell.angle_alpha   90.00
_cell.angle_beta   90.00
_cell.angle_gamma   90.00
#
_symmetry.space_group_name_H-M   'P 1'
#
loop_
_entity.id
_entity.type
_entity.pdbx_description
1 polymer ?
#
loop_
_entity_poly.entity_id
_entity_poly.type
_entity_poly.pdbx_seq_one_letter_code
_entity_poly.pdbx_strand_id
1 'polypeptide(L)'
;MKTIFLSLAMVLALFSCQSEGPLTRTDVGSAEIPTTSQRLHTGYFTATSGIEVSGTANVYAEGSTRHLSLEDFSVSAGPDLKVYLATSAEPELFVNLGALGDGINHNYPIPEGVDLNTYNYVLIHCQQYNHLFAIAPLTPSE
;
A
#
# COMPACT_ATOMS: atom_id res chain seq x y z
N MET A 1 9.70 -68.76 -21.44
CA MET A 1 11.08 -68.35 -21.10
C MET A 1 11.25 -66.88 -21.49
N LYS A 2 12.00 -66.10 -20.69
CA LYS A 2 12.15 -64.62 -20.61
C LYS A 2 11.21 -63.95 -19.57
N THR A 3 11.63 -63.76 -18.31
CA THR A 3 12.49 -62.67 -17.76
C THR A 3 11.88 -61.29 -17.98
N ILE A 4 11.73 -60.37 -17.03
CA ILE A 4 12.26 -60.23 -15.66
C ILE A 4 11.44 -59.12 -14.98
N PHE A 5 11.26 -59.24 -13.66
CA PHE A 5 10.77 -58.20 -12.75
C PHE A 5 11.63 -56.93 -12.85
N LEU A 6 11.05 -55.76 -13.17
CA LEU A 6 11.47 -54.46 -12.63
C LEU A 6 10.52 -53.34 -13.11
N SER A 7 9.50 -52.99 -12.31
CA SER A 7 8.91 -51.66 -12.38
C SER A 7 8.74 -51.14 -10.97
N LEU A 8 9.90 -50.68 -10.49
CA LEU A 8 10.14 -49.86 -9.33
C LEU A 8 9.07 -48.77 -9.17
N ALA A 9 8.56 -48.67 -7.95
CA ALA A 9 7.75 -47.57 -7.48
C ALA A 9 8.39 -46.22 -7.84
N MET A 10 7.67 -45.39 -8.59
CA MET A 10 7.90 -43.95 -8.61
C MET A 10 6.57 -43.26 -8.36
N VAL A 11 6.18 -43.33 -7.09
CA VAL A 11 5.41 -42.30 -6.42
C VAL A 11 6.17 -40.99 -6.61
N LEU A 12 5.58 -40.04 -7.31
CA LEU A 12 5.85 -38.61 -7.13
C LEU A 12 4.60 -37.85 -7.53
N ALA A 13 3.72 -37.74 -6.55
CA ALA A 13 2.60 -36.84 -6.55
C ALA A 13 3.11 -35.41 -6.69
N LEU A 14 2.95 -34.82 -7.88
CA LEU A 14 3.10 -33.38 -8.08
C LEU A 14 1.79 -32.68 -7.72
N PHE A 15 1.32 -32.85 -6.49
CA PHE A 15 0.43 -31.89 -5.84
C PHE A 15 1.32 -30.89 -5.12
N SER A 16 1.88 -29.93 -5.86
CA SER A 16 2.44 -28.71 -5.26
C SER A 16 1.29 -27.82 -4.80
N CYS A 17 0.63 -28.21 -3.70
CA CYS A 17 -0.01 -27.22 -2.84
C CYS A 17 1.13 -26.49 -2.12
N GLN A 18 1.60 -25.38 -2.68
CA GLN A 18 2.38 -24.45 -1.87
C GLN A 18 1.41 -23.86 -0.84
N SER A 19 1.53 -24.30 0.42
CA SER A 19 0.91 -23.58 1.52
C SER A 19 1.69 -22.29 1.69
N GLU A 20 1.06 -21.15 1.41
CA GLU A 20 1.62 -19.86 1.77
C GLU A 20 1.79 -19.82 3.29
N GLY A 21 3.02 -19.54 3.73
CA GLY A 21 3.37 -19.57 5.14
C GLY A 21 2.75 -18.39 5.92
N PRO A 22 2.46 -18.55 7.21
CA PRO A 22 1.77 -17.54 8.03
C PRO A 22 2.59 -16.28 8.35
N LEU A 23 3.79 -16.11 7.79
CA LEU A 23 4.71 -15.02 8.13
C LEU A 23 4.61 -13.79 7.22
N THR A 24 3.81 -13.84 6.16
CA THR A 24 3.60 -12.71 5.23
C THR A 24 2.33 -11.91 5.51
N ARG A 25 1.49 -12.34 6.44
CA ARG A 25 0.30 -11.57 6.85
C ARG A 25 0.65 -10.54 7.92
N THR A 26 1.57 -9.63 7.60
CA THR A 26 1.55 -8.34 8.30
C THR A 26 0.45 -7.56 7.61
N ASP A 27 -0.63 -7.28 8.33
CA ASP A 27 -1.74 -6.47 7.84
C ASP A 27 -1.26 -5.01 7.73
N VAL A 28 -0.48 -4.72 6.70
CA VAL A 28 0.11 -3.40 6.44
C VAL A 28 -1.04 -2.51 5.95
N GLY A 29 -1.39 -1.49 6.75
CA GLY A 29 -2.52 -0.62 6.46
C GLY A 29 -3.80 -0.89 7.27
N SER A 30 -3.75 -1.73 8.31
CA SER A 30 -4.93 -2.10 9.12
C SER A 30 -5.03 -1.31 10.44
N ALA A 31 -4.46 -0.10 10.51
CA ALA A 31 -4.65 0.74 11.69
C ALA A 31 -6.14 1.13 11.79
N GLU A 32 -6.83 0.72 12.86
CA GLU A 32 -8.21 1.16 13.08
C GLU A 32 -8.23 2.68 13.31
N ILE A 33 -9.06 3.40 12.55
CA ILE A 33 -9.29 4.83 12.76
C ILE A 33 -10.50 4.97 13.70
N PRO A 34 -10.35 5.57 14.88
CA PRO A 34 -11.47 5.77 15.79
C PRO A 34 -12.52 6.70 15.20
N THR A 35 -13.79 6.42 15.51
CA THR A 35 -14.94 7.21 15.04
C THR A 35 -14.97 8.64 15.60
N THR A 36 -14.13 8.91 16.59
CA THR A 36 -13.86 10.23 17.21
C THR A 36 -12.85 11.08 16.45
N SER A 37 -12.21 10.52 15.41
CA SER A 37 -11.14 11.22 14.69
C SER A 37 -11.68 12.35 13.82
N GLN A 38 -10.98 13.49 13.86
CA GLN A 38 -11.29 14.64 13.00
C GLN A 38 -10.49 14.54 11.71
N ARG A 39 -11.16 14.67 10.56
CA ARG A 39 -10.47 14.84 9.29
C ARG A 39 -9.83 16.23 9.23
N LEU A 40 -8.56 16.27 8.87
CA LEU A 40 -7.77 17.50 8.75
C LEU A 40 -7.49 17.87 7.29
N HIS A 41 -7.25 16.88 6.44
CA HIS A 41 -6.92 17.08 5.02
C HIS A 41 -7.55 15.99 4.16
N THR A 42 -7.78 16.32 2.89
CA THR A 42 -8.28 15.40 1.86
C THR A 42 -7.55 15.66 0.55
N GLY A 43 -7.35 14.60 -0.23
CA GLY A 43 -6.83 14.64 -1.59
C GLY A 43 -7.44 13.55 -2.46
N TYR A 44 -7.58 13.83 -3.75
CA TYR A 44 -8.08 12.88 -4.75
C TYR A 44 -6.92 12.38 -5.61
N PHE A 45 -6.86 11.06 -5.82
CA PHE A 45 -5.78 10.49 -6.62
C PHE A 45 -5.95 10.80 -8.12
N THR A 46 -4.84 11.16 -8.75
CA THR A 46 -4.70 11.25 -10.20
C THR A 46 -3.57 10.31 -10.64
N ALA A 47 -3.79 9.57 -11.72
CA ALA A 47 -2.81 8.62 -12.24
C ALA A 47 -1.71 9.30 -13.06
N THR A 48 -0.53 8.68 -13.09
CA THR A 48 0.50 8.95 -14.10
C THR A 48 0.24 8.14 -15.37
N SER A 49 1.08 8.32 -16.40
CA SER A 49 0.88 7.68 -17.71
C SER A 49 0.89 6.15 -17.62
N GLY A 50 -0.16 5.50 -18.14
CA GLY A 50 -0.28 4.04 -18.17
C GLY A 50 -0.74 3.41 -16.86
N ILE A 51 -1.14 4.22 -15.88
CA ILE A 51 -1.69 3.78 -14.59
C ILE A 51 -3.17 4.14 -14.52
N GLU A 52 -3.95 3.26 -13.89
CA GLU A 52 -5.33 3.50 -13.47
C GLU A 52 -5.34 3.69 -11.96
N VAL A 53 -6.11 4.66 -11.46
CA VAL A 53 -6.28 4.91 -10.03
C VAL A 53 -7.66 5.47 -9.71
N SER A 54 -8.19 5.12 -8.54
CA SER A 54 -9.37 5.75 -7.94
C SER A 54 -9.22 5.84 -6.42
N GLY A 55 -10.11 6.59 -5.78
CA GLY A 55 -10.18 6.74 -4.34
C GLY A 55 -9.59 8.06 -3.83
N THR A 56 -9.52 8.16 -2.51
CA THR A 56 -9.08 9.38 -1.81
C THR A 56 -8.02 9.11 -0.76
N ALA A 57 -7.26 10.15 -0.44
CA ALA A 57 -6.33 10.20 0.68
C ALA A 57 -6.87 11.19 1.71
N ASN A 58 -7.15 10.73 2.92
CA ASN A 58 -7.67 11.55 4.02
C ASN A 58 -6.69 11.49 5.19
N VAL A 59 -6.37 12.64 5.78
CA VAL A 59 -5.60 12.68 7.02
C VAL A 59 -6.55 12.90 8.18
N TYR A 60 -6.54 11.97 9.14
CA TYR A 60 -7.32 12.05 10.36
C TYR A 60 -6.41 12.31 11.56
N ALA A 61 -6.95 12.99 12.57
CA ALA A 61 -6.30 13.24 13.84
C ALA A 61 -7.15 12.77 15.02
N GLU A 62 -6.48 12.19 16.00
CA GLU A 62 -7.03 11.88 17.31
C GLU A 62 -6.01 12.30 18.38
N GLY A 63 -6.28 13.42 19.05
CA GLY A 63 -5.32 14.02 19.96
C GLY A 63 -4.03 14.44 19.24
N SER A 64 -2.88 13.89 19.66
CA SER A 64 -1.58 14.12 19.03
C SER A 64 -1.28 13.15 17.88
N THR A 65 -2.05 12.06 17.76
CA THR A 65 -1.81 11.02 16.77
C THR A 65 -2.49 11.38 15.47
N ARG A 66 -1.82 11.13 14.34
CA ARG A 66 -2.36 11.35 13.00
C ARG A 66 -2.18 10.12 12.15
N HIS A 67 -3.15 9.86 11.28
CA HIS A 67 -3.14 8.76 10.34
C HIS A 67 -3.51 9.25 8.94
N LEU A 68 -2.85 8.69 7.94
CA LEU A 68 -3.27 8.77 6.54
C LEU A 68 -4.18 7.57 6.24
N SER A 69 -5.39 7.83 5.80
CA SER A 69 -6.37 6.86 5.32
C SER A 69 -6.46 6.95 3.81
N LEU A 70 -6.25 5.83 3.11
CA LEU A 70 -6.64 5.67 1.72
C LEU A 70 -8.02 5.03 1.72
N GLU A 71 -9.00 5.66 1.07
CA GLU A 71 -10.41 5.22 1.09
C GLU A 71 -10.93 4.98 -0.33
N ASP A 72 -11.67 3.87 -0.49
CA ASP A 72 -12.17 3.37 -1.78
C ASP A 72 -11.06 3.36 -2.85
N PHE A 73 -9.84 3.03 -2.39
CA PHE A 73 -8.62 3.13 -3.15
C PHE A 73 -8.42 1.91 -4.04
N SER A 74 -8.04 2.17 -5.29
CA SER A 74 -7.64 1.13 -6.25
C SER A 74 -6.59 1.71 -7.16
N VAL A 75 -5.58 0.92 -7.53
CA VAL A 75 -4.50 1.33 -8.44
C VAL A 75 -4.04 0.15 -9.27
N SER A 76 -3.50 0.41 -10.46
CA SER A 76 -2.84 -0.62 -11.26
C SER A 76 -1.80 -1.39 -10.45
N ALA A 77 -1.72 -2.71 -10.67
CA ALA A 77 -0.82 -3.58 -9.95
C ALA A 77 0.66 -3.23 -10.19
N GLY A 78 1.47 -3.29 -9.14
CA GLY A 78 2.92 -3.14 -9.19
C GLY A 78 3.59 -4.05 -8.16
N PRO A 79 4.84 -4.52 -8.39
CA PRO A 79 5.46 -5.54 -7.54
C PRO A 79 5.90 -5.04 -6.16
N ASP A 80 6.11 -3.72 -6.00
CA ASP A 80 6.63 -3.12 -4.77
C ASP A 80 6.09 -1.70 -4.58
N LEU A 81 4.76 -1.59 -4.42
CA LEU A 81 4.10 -0.31 -4.22
C LEU A 81 4.24 0.16 -2.77
N LYS A 82 4.59 1.44 -2.62
CA LYS A 82 4.74 2.13 -1.34
C LYS A 82 3.84 3.36 -1.28
N VAL A 83 3.46 3.73 -0.06
CA VAL A 83 2.72 4.96 0.23
C VAL A 83 3.68 5.97 0.84
N TYR A 84 3.84 7.11 0.17
CA TYR A 84 4.70 8.19 0.62
C TYR A 84 3.88 9.44 0.95
N LEU A 85 4.34 10.17 1.95
CA LEU A 85 3.94 11.55 2.17
C LEU A 85 5.10 12.45 1.70
N ALA A 86 4.88 13.31 0.72
CA ALA A 86 5.93 14.06 0.02
C ALA A 86 5.67 15.57 0.04
N THR A 87 6.73 16.34 -0.22
CA THR A 87 6.66 17.81 -0.28
C THR A 87 6.30 18.36 -1.66
N SER A 88 6.22 17.48 -2.67
CA SER A 88 5.86 17.84 -4.03
C SER A 88 5.16 16.66 -4.72
N ALA A 89 4.73 16.87 -5.96
CA ALA A 89 4.15 15.83 -6.81
C ALA A 89 5.18 14.78 -7.30
N GLU A 90 6.43 14.84 -6.83
CA GLU A 90 7.53 13.97 -7.21
C GLU A 90 8.18 13.34 -5.97
N PRO A 91 8.69 12.09 -6.05
CA PRO A 91 9.27 11.39 -4.91
C PRO A 91 10.71 11.83 -4.62
N GLU A 92 10.94 13.14 -4.45
CA GLU A 92 12.27 13.70 -4.15
C GLU A 92 12.53 13.80 -2.64
N LEU A 93 11.59 14.44 -1.91
CA LEU A 93 11.63 14.59 -0.46
C LEU A 93 10.33 14.06 0.13
N PHE A 94 10.43 12.94 0.84
CA PHE A 94 9.27 12.21 1.31
C PHE A 94 9.54 11.43 2.60
N VAL A 95 8.45 11.12 3.30
CA VAL A 95 8.37 10.15 4.39
C VAL A 95 7.72 8.89 3.83
N ASN A 96 8.41 7.75 3.94
CA ASN A 96 7.85 6.45 3.55
C ASN A 96 6.98 5.91 4.69
N LEU A 97 5.68 5.76 4.43
CA LEU A 97 4.70 5.27 5.42
C LEU A 97 4.55 3.75 5.41
N GLY A 98 5.07 3.07 4.39
CA GLY A 98 5.08 1.61 4.30
C GLY A 98 4.70 1.08 2.91
N ALA A 99 4.60 -0.25 2.85
CA ALA A 99 4.05 -0.93 1.68
C ALA A 99 2.55 -0.64 1.52
N LEU A 100 2.09 -0.53 0.28
CA LEU A 100 0.66 -0.50 0.00
C LEU A 100 0.07 -1.86 0.36
N GLY A 101 -0.93 -1.86 1.25
CA GLY A 101 -1.63 -3.07 1.68
C GLY A 101 -2.58 -3.64 0.62
N ASP A 102 -3.22 -4.76 0.95
CA ASP A 102 -4.28 -5.37 0.14
C ASP A 102 -5.66 -4.81 0.52
N GLY A 103 -6.59 -4.78 -0.43
CA GLY A 103 -7.95 -4.24 -0.23
C GLY A 103 -8.12 -2.82 -0.77
N ILE A 104 -9.19 -2.15 -0.32
CA ILE A 104 -9.57 -0.81 -0.81
C ILE A 104 -9.43 0.30 0.23
N ASN A 105 -9.21 -0.07 1.49
CA ASN A 105 -9.07 0.89 2.59
C ASN A 105 -7.78 0.58 3.34
N HIS A 106 -6.93 1.61 3.55
CA HIS A 106 -5.63 1.44 4.18
C HIS A 106 -5.29 2.62 5.09
N ASN A 107 -4.81 2.34 6.29
CA ASN A 107 -4.51 3.33 7.30
C ASN A 107 -3.05 3.24 7.72
N TYR A 108 -2.34 4.36 7.60
CA TYR A 108 -0.92 4.48 7.89
C TYR A 108 -0.70 5.52 9.00
N PRO A 109 0.02 5.17 10.08
CA PRO A 109 0.40 6.16 11.08
C PRO A 109 1.35 7.18 10.45
N ILE A 110 1.08 8.47 10.70
CA ILE A 110 1.97 9.56 10.30
C ILE A 110 2.93 9.82 11.47
N PRO A 111 4.26 9.73 11.26
CA PRO A 111 5.22 9.99 12.33
C PRO A 111 5.03 11.35 13.01
N GLU A 112 5.29 11.40 14.31
CA GLU A 112 5.30 12.66 15.05
C GLU A 112 6.33 13.63 14.45
N GLY A 113 6.00 14.92 14.42
CA GLY A 113 6.87 15.98 13.87
C GLY A 113 6.75 16.20 12.35
N VAL A 114 6.04 15.35 11.61
CA VAL A 114 5.75 15.60 10.19
C VAL A 114 4.79 16.79 10.04
N ASP A 115 5.21 17.85 9.38
CA ASP A 115 4.37 19.02 9.09
C ASP A 115 3.58 18.82 7.78
N LEU A 116 2.25 18.79 7.88
CA LEU A 116 1.35 18.56 6.74
C LEU A 116 1.21 19.78 5.82
N ASN A 117 1.67 20.97 6.26
CA ASN A 117 1.78 22.12 5.35
C ASN A 117 2.98 21.97 4.41
N THR A 118 3.99 21.22 4.84
CA THR A 118 5.21 20.96 4.07
C THR A 118 5.09 19.65 3.28
N TYR A 119 4.62 18.58 3.91
CA TYR A 119 4.41 17.26 3.32
C TYR A 119 2.94 17.08 2.91
N ASN A 120 2.52 17.83 1.90
CA ASN A 120 1.13 17.96 1.47
C ASN A 120 0.79 17.15 0.20
N TYR A 121 1.58 16.13 -0.13
CA TYR A 121 1.27 15.20 -1.22
C TYR A 121 1.30 13.76 -0.72
N VAL A 122 0.34 12.95 -1.15
CA VAL A 122 0.40 11.49 -1.02
C VAL A 122 0.79 10.91 -2.37
N LEU A 123 1.85 10.11 -2.40
CA LEU A 123 2.33 9.46 -3.60
C LEU A 123 2.23 7.93 -3.45
N ILE A 124 1.82 7.28 -4.52
CA ILE A 124 1.93 5.83 -4.69
C ILE A 124 3.12 5.60 -5.61
N HIS A 125 4.17 4.95 -5.11
CA HIS A 125 5.43 4.77 -5.83
C HIS A 125 5.83 3.31 -5.85
N CYS A 126 6.17 2.81 -7.04
CA CYS A 126 6.83 1.52 -7.16
C CYS A 126 8.33 1.70 -6.90
N GLN A 127 8.78 1.32 -5.70
CA GLN A 127 10.15 1.53 -5.27
C GLN A 127 11.13 0.68 -6.10
N GLN A 128 10.78 -0.58 -6.40
CA GLN A 128 11.62 -1.47 -7.21
C GLN A 128 11.95 -0.92 -8.61
N TYR A 129 11.00 -0.26 -9.28
CA TYR A 129 11.19 0.28 -10.64
C TYR A 129 11.37 1.79 -10.69
N ASN A 130 11.43 2.45 -9.53
CA ASN A 130 11.46 3.90 -9.40
C ASN A 130 10.38 4.60 -10.27
N HIS A 131 9.15 4.10 -10.23
CA HIS A 131 8.06 4.60 -11.06
C HIS A 131 6.94 5.16 -10.18
N LEU A 132 6.63 6.44 -10.36
CA LEU A 132 5.50 7.10 -9.71
C LEU A 132 4.19 6.67 -10.37
N PHE A 133 3.25 6.14 -9.58
CA PHE A 133 1.97 5.60 -10.06
C PHE A 133 0.83 6.60 -9.92
N ALA A 134 0.68 7.20 -8.74
CA ALA A 134 -0.44 8.08 -8.47
C ALA A 134 -0.05 9.18 -7.48
N ILE A 135 -0.77 10.29 -7.58
CA ILE A 135 -0.51 11.52 -6.84
C ILE A 135 -1.84 12.02 -6.27
N ALA A 136 -1.87 12.36 -4.99
CA ALA A 136 -2.99 13.05 -4.35
C ALA A 136 -2.47 14.27 -3.57
N PRO A 137 -2.66 15.50 -4.09
CA PRO A 137 -2.41 16.71 -3.32
C PRO A 137 -3.39 16.79 -2.15
N LEU A 138 -2.90 17.08 -0.95
CA LEU A 138 -3.69 17.24 0.26
C LEU A 138 -4.05 18.71 0.47
N THR A 139 -5.34 18.96 0.64
CA THR A 139 -5.88 20.28 1.03
C THR A 139 -6.57 20.17 2.38
N PRO A 140 -6.54 21.22 3.23
CA PRO A 140 -7.30 21.23 4.47
C PRO A 140 -8.76 20.89 4.23
N SER A 141 -9.33 20.01 5.05
CA SER A 141 -10.75 19.68 4.98
C SER A 141 -11.58 20.80 5.61
N GLU A 142 -12.66 21.21 4.94
CA GLU A 142 -13.65 22.16 5.47
C GLU A 142 -14.45 21.60 6.66
#